data_AF-A0A1D2U9U6-F1
#
_entry.id   AF-A0A1D2U9U6-F1
#
_cell.length_a   1.000
_cell.length_b   1.000
_cell.length_c   1.000
_cell.angle_alpha   90.00
_cell.angle_beta   90.00
_cell.angle_gamma   90.00
#
_symmetry.space_group_name_H-M   'P 1'
#
loop_
_entity.id
_entity.type
_entity.pdbx_description
1 polymer ?
#
loop_
_entity_poly.entity_id
_entity_poly.type
_entity_poly.pdbx_seq_one_letter_code
_entity_poly.pdbx_strand_id
1 'polypeptide(L)'
;MAVVSIAPYDFPPKDSVDKFPAPLLYVGWEDHKMFCAPLCVPMPPTTVFGDFVKGALPDMYGAHPDFAKIAWDKVEWFNSGKPFTPDLGKTMAENGMGHKSVIRFRTPGLTGLAGSCF
;
A
#
# COMPACT_ATOMS: atom_id res chain seq x y z
N MET A 1 2.59 -8.94 26.27
CA MET A 1 3.63 -9.18 27.30
C MET A 1 4.96 -8.67 26.76
N ALA A 2 5.80 -8.08 27.60
CA ALA A 2 7.17 -7.72 27.23
C ALA A 2 8.08 -8.97 27.21
N VAL A 3 9.23 -8.86 26.54
CA VAL A 3 10.23 -9.95 26.48
C VAL A 3 10.85 -10.16 27.86
N VAL A 4 10.93 -11.42 28.32
CA VAL A 4 11.66 -11.81 29.54
C VAL A 4 13.10 -12.15 29.15
N SER A 5 14.08 -11.54 29.81
CA SER A 5 15.50 -11.67 29.48
C SER A 5 16.36 -11.68 30.74
N ILE A 6 17.52 -12.33 30.66
CA ILE A 6 18.54 -12.38 31.74
C ILE A 6 19.39 -11.10 31.82
N ALA A 7 19.23 -10.19 30.85
CA ALA A 7 19.92 -8.90 30.74
C ALA A 7 18.98 -7.86 30.08
N PRO A 8 19.29 -6.55 30.09
CA PRO A 8 18.51 -5.56 29.37
C PRO A 8 18.28 -5.95 27.90
N TYR A 9 17.02 -6.04 27.48
CA TYR A 9 16.62 -6.41 26.13
C TYR A 9 16.16 -5.16 25.38
N ASP A 10 17.11 -4.35 24.96
CA ASP A 10 16.89 -3.08 24.27
C ASP A 10 17.73 -3.03 22.99
N PHE A 11 17.05 -3.03 21.85
CA PHE A 11 17.68 -3.02 20.53
C PHE A 11 16.94 -2.05 19.62
N PRO A 12 17.66 -1.23 18.83
CA PRO A 12 17.02 -0.36 17.86
C PRO A 12 16.32 -1.19 16.77
N PRO A 13 15.17 -0.71 16.22
CA PRO A 13 14.54 -1.34 15.07
C PRO A 13 15.53 -1.51 13.91
N LYS A 14 15.55 -2.71 13.31
CA LYS A 14 16.45 -2.99 12.17
C LYS A 14 16.02 -2.26 10.90
N ASP A 15 14.75 -1.90 10.80
CA ASP A 15 14.09 -1.30 9.66
C ASP A 15 13.58 0.12 10.00
N SER A 16 14.42 0.94 10.62
CA SER A 16 14.14 2.35 10.82
C SER A 16 14.21 3.11 9.48
N VAL A 17 13.42 4.19 9.34
CA VAL A 17 13.26 4.91 8.06
C VAL A 17 14.55 5.47 7.49
N ASP A 18 15.49 5.88 8.35
CA ASP A 18 16.81 6.43 8.02
C ASP A 18 17.70 5.43 7.25
N LYS A 19 17.37 4.14 7.27
CA LYS A 19 18.11 3.09 6.56
C LYS A 19 17.66 2.88 5.12
N PHE A 20 16.64 3.61 4.68
CA PHE A 20 16.08 3.47 3.34
C PHE A 20 16.16 4.80 2.58
N PRO A 21 16.32 4.76 1.24
CA PRO A 21 16.34 5.98 0.43
C PRO A 21 15.00 6.72 0.41
N ALA A 22 13.92 6.01 0.76
CA ALA A 22 12.58 6.56 0.99
C ALA A 22 11.81 5.66 1.98
N PRO A 23 10.76 6.17 2.64
CA PRO A 23 9.84 5.36 3.42
C PRO A 23 9.33 4.14 2.65
N LEU A 24 9.21 2.98 3.30
CA LEU A 24 8.60 1.81 2.70
C LEU A 24 7.08 1.96 2.72
N LEU A 25 6.42 1.65 1.61
CA LEU A 25 4.97 1.56 1.51
C LEU A 25 4.58 0.15 1.08
N TYR A 26 3.63 -0.44 1.81
CA TYR A 26 2.96 -1.66 1.37
C TYR A 26 1.67 -1.30 0.66
N VAL A 27 1.48 -1.83 -0.54
CA VAL A 27 0.28 -1.61 -1.34
C VAL A 27 -0.37 -2.95 -1.58
N GLY A 28 -1.68 -3.06 -1.33
CA GLY A 28 -2.46 -4.26 -1.60
C GLY A 28 -3.69 -3.95 -2.42
N TRP A 29 -4.00 -4.80 -3.39
CA TRP A 29 -5.26 -4.78 -4.11
C TRP A 29 -6.16 -5.90 -3.58
N GLU A 30 -7.30 -5.53 -2.99
CA GLU A 30 -8.25 -6.51 -2.45
C GLU A 30 -8.81 -7.39 -3.57
N ASP A 31 -8.98 -8.69 -3.28
CA ASP A 31 -9.57 -9.70 -4.17
C ASP A 31 -8.79 -10.03 -5.47
N HIS A 32 -7.48 -9.75 -5.50
CA HIS A 32 -6.60 -9.97 -6.66
C HIS A 32 -5.32 -10.74 -6.28
N LYS A 33 -5.46 -12.02 -5.94
CA LYS A 33 -4.40 -12.89 -5.39
C LYS A 33 -3.41 -13.43 -6.42
N MET A 34 -3.56 -13.11 -7.71
CA MET A 34 -2.52 -13.27 -8.73
C MET A 34 -1.20 -12.67 -8.24
N PHE A 35 -1.29 -11.59 -7.45
CA PHE A 35 -0.21 -11.07 -6.64
C PHE A 35 -0.33 -11.67 -5.24
N CYS A 36 0.61 -12.55 -4.89
CA CYS A 36 0.50 -13.40 -3.70
C CYS A 36 0.50 -12.64 -2.36
N ALA A 37 0.94 -11.38 -2.35
CA ALA A 37 0.98 -10.52 -1.18
C ALA A 37 0.92 -9.04 -1.59
N PRO A 38 0.61 -8.13 -0.65
CA PRO A 38 0.87 -6.70 -0.84
C PRO A 38 2.32 -6.45 -1.26
N LEU A 39 2.51 -5.61 -2.27
CA LEU A 39 3.82 -5.27 -2.78
C LEU A 39 4.46 -4.18 -1.90
N CYS A 40 5.75 -4.31 -1.63
CA CYS A 40 6.51 -3.34 -0.84
C CYS A 40 7.41 -2.53 -1.77
N VAL A 41 7.27 -1.20 -1.74
CA VAL A 41 8.03 -0.28 -2.59
C VAL A 41 8.60 0.87 -1.76
N PRO A 42 9.79 1.39 -2.12
CA PRO A 42 10.23 2.69 -1.62
C PRO A 42 9.31 3.78 -2.18
N MET A 43 8.70 4.57 -1.31
CA MET A 43 7.76 5.63 -1.69
C MET A 43 8.20 6.97 -1.10
N PRO A 44 8.70 7.90 -1.92
CA PRO A 44 9.03 9.24 -1.45
C PRO A 44 7.82 9.90 -0.79
N PRO A 45 8.00 10.56 0.37
CA PRO A 45 6.90 11.23 1.06
C PRO A 45 6.29 12.37 0.24
N THR A 46 7.05 12.91 -0.70
CA THR A 46 6.70 14.00 -1.62
C THR A 46 5.97 13.53 -2.88
N THR A 47 5.83 12.23 -3.13
CA THR A 47 5.07 11.72 -4.27
C THR A 47 3.62 12.18 -4.14
N VAL A 48 3.03 12.76 -5.19
CA VAL A 48 1.61 13.12 -5.20
C VAL A 48 0.77 11.84 -5.34
N PHE A 49 -0.31 11.72 -4.56
CA PHE A 49 -1.11 10.50 -4.53
C PHE A 49 -1.72 10.18 -5.91
N GLY A 50 -2.13 11.20 -6.67
CA GLY A 50 -2.60 11.03 -8.04
C GLY A 50 -1.54 10.46 -8.99
N ASP A 51 -0.27 10.82 -8.81
CA ASP A 51 0.85 10.29 -9.61
C ASP A 51 1.18 8.85 -9.22
N PHE A 52 1.06 8.52 -7.93
CA PHE A 52 1.13 7.14 -7.45
C PHE A 52 0.06 6.26 -8.15
N VAL A 53 -1.18 6.74 -8.24
CA VAL A 53 -2.28 6.02 -8.90
C VAL A 53 -2.04 5.84 -10.40
N LYS A 54 -1.55 6.88 -11.09
CA LYS A 54 -1.40 6.87 -12.56
C LYS A 54 -0.08 6.25 -13.04
N GLY A 55 0.96 6.27 -12.21
CA GLY A 55 2.30 5.81 -12.55
C GLY A 55 2.63 4.47 -11.88
N ALA A 56 2.69 4.46 -10.54
CA ALA A 56 3.19 3.30 -9.81
C ALA A 56 2.22 2.10 -9.82
N LEU A 57 0.91 2.33 -9.65
CA LEU A 57 -0.05 1.21 -9.60
C LEU A 57 -0.11 0.38 -10.89
N PRO A 58 -0.07 0.97 -12.10
CA PRO A 58 0.06 0.20 -13.34
C PRO A 58 1.27 -0.72 -13.38
N ASP A 59 2.44 -0.26 -12.93
CA ASP A 59 3.66 -1.09 -12.91
C ASP A 59 3.53 -2.24 -11.88
N MET A 60 2.79 -2.00 -10.80
CA MET A 60 2.58 -2.95 -9.72
C MET A 60 1.54 -4.03 -10.07
N TYR A 61 0.44 -3.65 -10.72
CA TYR A 61 -0.77 -4.47 -10.85
C TYR A 61 -1.32 -4.60 -12.27
N GLY A 62 -0.73 -3.91 -13.25
CA GLY A 62 -1.22 -3.85 -14.63
C GLY A 62 -1.21 -5.18 -15.39
N ALA A 63 -0.49 -6.19 -14.88
CA ALA A 63 -0.52 -7.54 -15.44
C ALA A 63 -1.88 -8.25 -15.25
N HIS A 64 -2.69 -7.84 -14.28
CA HIS A 64 -4.01 -8.44 -14.05
C HIS A 64 -5.08 -7.76 -14.91
N PRO A 65 -5.93 -8.53 -15.62
CA PRO A 65 -6.83 -7.99 -16.64
C PRO A 65 -7.91 -7.04 -16.10
N ASP A 66 -8.31 -7.18 -14.84
CA ASP A 66 -9.26 -6.24 -14.23
C ASP A 66 -8.66 -4.85 -13.97
N PHE A 67 -7.31 -4.71 -13.98
CA PHE A 67 -6.68 -3.43 -13.68
C PHE A 67 -7.06 -2.36 -14.71
N ALA A 68 -7.14 -2.77 -15.99
CA ALA A 68 -7.59 -1.92 -17.09
C ALA A 68 -9.07 -1.50 -16.99
N LYS A 69 -9.86 -2.14 -16.13
CA LYS A 69 -11.30 -1.91 -15.97
C LYS A 69 -11.63 -1.07 -14.71
N ILE A 70 -10.62 -0.67 -13.94
CA ILE A 70 -10.82 0.04 -12.68
C ILE A 70 -11.53 1.38 -12.92
N ALA A 71 -12.67 1.56 -12.27
CA ALA A 71 -13.34 2.85 -12.13
C ALA A 71 -12.76 3.58 -10.90
N TRP A 72 -11.74 4.41 -11.12
CA TRP A 72 -10.96 5.07 -10.06
C TRP A 72 -11.79 5.96 -9.12
N ASP A 73 -12.90 6.52 -9.61
CA ASP A 73 -13.86 7.32 -8.83
C ASP A 73 -14.66 6.48 -7.82
N LYS A 74 -14.68 5.15 -7.97
CA LYS A 74 -15.41 4.22 -7.10
C LYS A 74 -14.50 3.39 -6.20
N VAL A 75 -13.19 3.61 -6.26
CA VAL A 75 -12.22 2.85 -5.49
C VAL A 75 -12.37 3.17 -3.99
N GLU A 76 -12.47 2.12 -3.19
CA GLU A 76 -12.45 2.22 -1.73
C GLU A 76 -11.01 2.13 -1.25
N TRP A 77 -10.56 3.10 -0.45
CA TRP A 77 -9.19 3.17 0.03
C TRP A 77 -9.10 2.91 1.53
N PHE A 78 -8.04 2.22 1.94
CA PHE A 78 -7.77 1.89 3.33
C PHE A 78 -6.32 2.24 3.69
N ASN A 79 -6.13 2.96 4.80
CA ASN A 79 -4.82 3.19 5.40
C ASN A 79 -4.72 2.34 6.66
N SER A 80 -3.85 1.33 6.64
CA SER A 80 -3.61 0.44 7.78
C SER A 80 -4.91 -0.16 8.33
N GLY A 81 -5.81 -0.55 7.42
CA GLY A 81 -7.12 -1.15 7.72
C GLY A 81 -8.25 -0.17 7.99
N LYS A 82 -8.00 1.14 8.04
CA LYS A 82 -9.04 2.16 8.25
C LYS A 82 -9.46 2.77 6.92
N PRO A 83 -10.77 2.84 6.60
CA PRO A 83 -11.26 3.57 5.43
C PRO A 83 -10.78 5.02 5.44
N PHE A 84 -10.34 5.53 4.30
CA PHE A 84 -10.01 6.94 4.12
C PHE A 84 -10.30 7.39 2.69
N THR A 85 -10.34 8.70 2.47
CA THR A 85 -10.47 9.30 1.14
C THR A 85 -9.17 10.04 0.85
N PRO A 86 -8.31 9.53 -0.06
CA PRO A 86 -7.10 10.24 -0.42
C PRO A 86 -7.42 11.52 -1.18
N ASP A 87 -6.65 12.56 -0.89
CA ASP A 87 -6.61 13.77 -1.71
C ASP A 87 -5.56 13.56 -2.81
N LEU A 88 -6.04 13.42 -4.04
CA LEU A 88 -5.20 13.12 -5.21
C LEU A 88 -4.22 14.24 -5.56
N GLY A 89 -4.46 15.48 -5.09
CA GLY A 89 -3.58 16.62 -5.31
C GLY A 89 -2.50 16.77 -4.22
N LYS A 90 -2.59 16.00 -3.13
CA LYS A 90 -1.65 16.04 -2.01
C LYS A 90 -0.61 14.94 -2.08
N THR A 91 0.49 15.18 -1.39
CA THR A 91 1.58 14.22 -1.27
C THR A 91 1.20 13.03 -0.39
N MET A 92 1.99 11.95 -0.46
CA MET A 92 1.82 10.77 0.39
C MET A 92 1.87 11.15 1.87
N ALA A 93 2.82 12.01 2.28
CA ALA A 93 2.94 12.47 3.65
C ALA A 93 1.72 13.30 4.11
N GLU A 94 1.22 14.19 3.26
CA GLU A 94 0.02 14.99 3.55
C GLU A 94 -1.26 14.14 3.62
N ASN A 95 -1.29 13.01 2.91
CA ASN A 95 -2.33 11.98 3.04
C ASN A 95 -2.12 11.07 4.27
N GLY A 96 -1.10 11.32 5.09
CA GLY A 96 -0.82 10.57 6.32
C GLY A 96 -0.09 9.25 6.10
N MET A 97 0.60 9.09 4.97
CA MET A 97 1.46 7.92 4.72
C MET A 97 2.86 8.17 5.29
N GLY A 98 3.31 7.23 6.13
CA GLY A 98 4.64 7.21 6.71
C GLY A 98 5.38 5.92 6.39
N HIS A 99 6.51 5.71 7.08
CA HIS A 99 7.31 4.51 6.93
C HIS A 99 6.53 3.26 7.40
N LYS A 100 6.46 2.25 6.54
CA LYS A 100 5.70 1.01 6.69
C LYS A 100 4.17 1.19 6.79
N SER A 101 3.65 2.31 6.29
CA SER A 101 2.20 2.43 6.05
C SER A 101 1.73 1.34 5.08
N VAL A 102 0.49 0.91 5.26
CA VAL A 102 -0.17 -0.05 4.37
C VAL A 102 -1.34 0.65 3.69
N ILE A 103 -1.27 0.81 2.37
CA ILE A 103 -2.41 1.21 1.56
C ILE A 103 -3.05 -0.07 1.01
N ARG A 104 -4.36 -0.20 1.18
CA ARG A 104 -5.15 -1.19 0.43
C ARG A 104 -6.21 -0.47 -0.36
N PHE A 105 -6.51 -0.99 -1.55
CA PHE A 105 -7.60 -0.48 -2.35
C PHE A 105 -8.49 -1.63 -2.80
N ARG A 106 -9.80 -1.41 -2.76
CA ARG A 106 -10.82 -2.32 -3.30
C ARG A 106 -11.49 -1.67 -4.49
N THR A 107 -11.78 -2.49 -5.49
CA THR A 107 -12.42 -2.09 -6.74
C THR A 107 -13.78 -2.77 -6.84
N PRO A 108 -14.87 -2.14 -6.33
CA PRO A 108 -16.19 -2.77 -6.30
C PRO A 108 -16.63 -3.29 -7.67
N GLY A 109 -17.05 -4.56 -7.72
CA GLY A 109 -17.44 -5.25 -8.94
C GLY A 109 -16.29 -5.89 -9.74
N LEU A 110 -15.05 -5.70 -9.33
CA LEU A 110 -13.87 -6.40 -9.85
C LEU A 110 -13.28 -7.24 -8.71
N THR A 111 -13.44 -8.56 -8.79
CA THR A 111 -13.12 -9.51 -7.71
C THR A 111 -12.20 -10.63 -8.20
N GLY A 112 -11.29 -10.31 -9.10
CA GLY A 112 -10.34 -11.25 -9.68
C GLY A 112 -10.98 -12.26 -10.64
N LEU A 113 -10.20 -13.29 -10.97
CA LEU A 113 -10.49 -14.27 -12.00
C LEU A 113 -11.36 -15.42 -11.49
N ALA A 114 -12.29 -15.85 -12.33
CA ALA A 114 -13.11 -17.05 -12.16
C ALA A 114 -13.84 -17.15 -10.80
N GLY A 115 -14.19 -16.02 -10.19
CA GLY A 115 -14.87 -15.98 -8.88
C GLY A 115 -14.02 -16.47 -7.71
N SER A 116 -12.69 -16.50 -7.88
CA SER A 116 -11.75 -17.05 -6.89
C SER A 116 -10.91 -16.00 -6.18
N CYS A 117 -11.15 -14.72 -6.49
CA CYS A 117 -10.32 -13.60 -6.03
C CYS A 117 -8.85 -13.75 -6.46
N PHE A 118 -8.59 -14.41 -7.60
CA PHE A 118 -7.26 -14.61 -8.15
C PHE A 118 -6.91 -13.48 -9.10
#